data_AF-A0A174Z9J8-F1
#
_entry.id   AF-A0A174Z9J8-F1
#
_cell.length_a   1.000
_cell.length_b   1.000
_cell.length_c   1.000
_cell.angle_alpha   90.00
_cell.angle_beta   90.00
_cell.angle_gamma   90.00
#
_symmetry.space_group_name_H-M   'P 1'
#
loop_
_entity.id
_entity.type
_entity.pdbx_description
1 polymer ?
#
loop_
_entity_poly.entity_id
_entity_poly.type
_entity_poly.pdbx_seq_one_letter_code
_entity_poly.pdbx_strand_id
1 'polypeptide(L)'
;MTDKAKPPQPMAFKNLAELKRYIKIGTEFKATSHKYHPDIVGLTRVVTKVQTNGFYSKIKDEPNHRFSDCNGGKGFFTEVGKAGGYIFDGTAVKVLDKRGENGVIYELEFYRENTEVNSMNEYDRLYRQAQRYKEQYPEGTRILLLHMGDDPRPVEDDMRGTVKYVDDMSTVHCRFDNGRQLGIIPGEDSFRKLTDEELAEEQADSEDMDEDNGPVMGM
;
A
#
# COMPACT_ATOMS: atom_id res chain seq x y z
N MET A 1 -37.46 3.89 16.01
CA MET A 1 -36.50 4.25 17.07
C MET A 1 -35.13 3.99 16.47
N THR A 2 -34.39 5.05 16.15
CA THR A 2 -33.05 4.91 15.57
C THR A 2 -32.16 4.24 16.59
N ASP A 3 -31.70 3.02 16.31
CA ASP A 3 -30.64 2.37 17.07
C ASP A 3 -29.46 3.34 17.12
N LYS A 4 -29.23 3.93 18.29
CA LYS A 4 -28.03 4.74 18.52
C LYS A 4 -26.87 3.75 18.49
N ALA A 5 -26.16 3.71 17.37
CA ALA A 5 -24.93 2.96 17.22
C ALA A 5 -24.09 3.14 18.50
N LYS A 6 -23.75 2.02 19.14
CA LYS A 6 -22.99 2.01 20.39
C LYS A 6 -21.68 2.78 20.15
N PRO A 7 -21.28 3.68 21.06
CA PRO A 7 -20.04 4.42 20.88
C PRO A 7 -18.88 3.42 20.72
N PRO A 8 -17.99 3.64 19.75
CA PRO A 8 -16.92 2.70 19.45
C PRO A 8 -16.04 2.52 20.70
N GLN A 9 -15.68 1.28 21.00
CA GLN A 9 -14.91 0.96 22.20
C GLN A 9 -13.41 1.23 21.95
N PRO A 10 -12.73 1.90 22.89
CA PRO A 10 -11.29 2.12 22.78
C PRO A 10 -10.51 0.81 22.96
N MET A 11 -9.40 0.68 22.24
CA MET A 11 -8.56 -0.50 22.22
C MET A 11 -7.34 -0.31 23.13
N ALA A 12 -7.05 -1.33 23.94
CA ALA A 12 -5.84 -1.41 24.76
C ALA A 12 -4.73 -2.13 23.98
N PHE A 13 -3.48 -1.69 24.17
CA PHE A 13 -2.30 -2.30 23.56
C PHE A 13 -1.28 -2.66 24.62
N LYS A 14 -0.59 -3.79 24.46
CA LYS A 14 0.45 -4.25 25.39
C LYS A 14 1.81 -3.61 25.10
N ASN A 15 2.07 -3.28 23.83
CA ASN A 15 3.35 -2.74 23.39
C ASN A 15 3.26 -2.06 22.02
N LEU A 16 4.37 -1.44 21.61
CA LEU A 16 4.48 -0.73 20.35
C LEU A 16 4.33 -1.62 19.11
N ALA A 17 4.71 -2.90 19.18
CA ALA A 17 4.55 -3.80 18.03
C ALA A 17 3.07 -4.09 17.75
N GLU A 18 2.27 -4.26 18.81
CA GLU A 18 0.82 -4.44 18.70
C GLU A 18 0.15 -3.18 18.13
N LEU A 19 0.51 -2.00 18.66
CA LEU A 19 0.03 -0.72 18.13
C LEU A 19 0.37 -0.54 16.64
N LYS A 20 1.62 -0.83 16.25
CA LYS A 20 2.08 -0.72 14.85
C LYS A 20 1.30 -1.64 13.91
N ARG A 21 0.99 -2.87 14.34
CA ARG A 21 0.17 -3.81 13.56
C ARG A 21 -1.28 -3.36 13.44
N TYR A 22 -1.78 -2.62 14.43
CA TYR A 22 -3.15 -2.13 14.46
C TYR A 22 -3.37 -0.90 13.58
N ILE A 23 -2.37 0.01 13.51
CA ILE A 23 -2.45 1.22 12.70
C ILE A 23 -2.42 0.84 11.22
N LYS A 24 -3.58 0.99 10.58
CA LYS A 24 -3.80 0.84 9.15
C LYS A 24 -4.59 2.04 8.63
N ILE A 25 -4.66 2.19 7.32
CA ILE A 25 -5.54 3.23 6.74
C ILE A 25 -6.97 2.96 7.17
N GLY A 26 -7.72 4.00 7.52
CA GLY A 26 -9.06 3.91 8.09
C GLY A 26 -9.10 3.77 9.61
N THR A 27 -7.98 3.50 10.29
CA THR A 27 -7.95 3.46 11.75
C THR A 27 -8.38 4.80 12.34
N GLU A 28 -9.39 4.75 13.22
CA GLU A 28 -9.86 5.91 13.96
C GLU A 28 -9.18 6.01 15.32
N PHE A 29 -8.78 7.22 15.68
CA PHE A 29 -8.19 7.52 16.98
C PHE A 29 -8.44 8.99 17.34
N LYS A 30 -8.26 9.33 18.61
CA LYS A 30 -8.31 10.72 19.07
C LYS A 30 -7.17 11.00 20.03
N ALA A 31 -6.75 12.26 20.10
CA ALA A 31 -5.91 12.69 21.21
C ALA A 31 -6.79 12.98 22.43
N THR A 32 -6.44 12.43 23.59
CA THR A 32 -7.03 12.79 24.89
C THR A 32 -6.26 13.93 25.56
N SER A 33 -4.99 14.11 25.19
CA SER A 33 -4.14 15.22 25.62
C SER A 33 -3.07 15.49 24.56
N HIS A 34 -2.70 16.77 24.37
CA HIS A 34 -1.61 17.14 23.46
C HIS A 34 -0.96 18.47 23.88
N LYS A 35 0.34 18.42 24.19
CA LYS A 35 1.15 19.57 24.67
C LYS A 35 1.20 20.74 23.70
N TYR A 36 1.50 20.48 22.41
CA TYR A 36 1.69 21.52 21.40
C TYR A 36 0.44 21.88 20.57
N HIS A 37 -0.59 21.04 20.59
CA HIS A 37 -1.78 21.17 19.75
C HIS A 37 -3.03 20.84 20.58
N PRO A 38 -3.36 21.65 21.61
CA PRO A 38 -4.50 21.39 22.47
C PRO A 38 -5.84 21.38 21.71
N ASP A 39 -5.90 22.05 20.56
CA ASP A 39 -7.08 22.11 19.70
C ASP A 39 -7.31 20.85 18.85
N ILE A 40 -6.37 19.90 18.82
CA ILE A 40 -6.60 18.58 18.21
C ILE A 40 -7.27 17.59 19.17
N VAL A 41 -7.32 17.93 20.46
CA VAL A 41 -7.84 17.06 21.51
C VAL A 41 -9.35 16.87 21.34
N GLY A 42 -9.80 15.64 21.44
CA GLY A 42 -11.21 15.26 21.27
C GLY A 42 -11.67 15.14 19.81
N LEU A 43 -10.90 15.64 18.83
CA LEU A 43 -11.22 15.46 17.42
C LEU A 43 -10.89 14.03 16.97
N THR A 44 -11.88 13.36 16.37
CA THR A 44 -11.68 12.05 15.75
C THR A 44 -10.84 12.20 14.49
N ARG A 45 -9.77 11.42 14.41
CA ARG A 45 -8.85 11.38 13.28
C ARG A 45 -8.88 10.03 12.61
N VAL A 46 -8.80 10.04 11.29
CA VAL A 46 -8.74 8.84 10.45
C VAL A 46 -7.37 8.78 9.81
N VAL A 47 -6.69 7.64 9.93
CA VAL A 47 -5.41 7.39 9.25
C VAL A 47 -5.63 7.33 7.74
N THR A 48 -4.91 8.14 6.98
CA THR A 48 -5.05 8.24 5.51
C THR A 48 -3.84 7.67 4.76
N LYS A 49 -2.67 7.63 5.41
CA LYS A 49 -1.46 7.06 4.81
C LYS A 49 -0.54 6.50 5.89
N VAL A 50 -0.03 5.30 5.72
CA VAL A 50 0.97 4.69 6.61
C VAL A 50 2.34 4.65 5.92
N GLN A 51 3.40 4.93 6.68
CA GLN A 51 4.79 4.88 6.24
C GLN A 51 5.65 4.17 7.30
N THR A 52 6.90 3.86 6.96
CA THR A 52 7.83 3.14 7.84
C THR A 52 8.08 3.85 9.18
N ASN A 53 8.08 5.17 9.19
CA ASN A 53 8.42 6.02 10.34
C ASN A 53 7.19 6.67 11.01
N GLY A 54 5.98 6.46 10.52
CA GLY A 54 4.80 7.14 11.01
C GLY A 54 3.60 7.04 10.08
N PHE A 55 2.59 7.85 10.33
CA PHE A 55 1.37 7.86 9.52
C PHE A 55 0.75 9.25 9.44
N TYR A 56 0.07 9.52 8.34
CA TYR A 56 -0.74 10.72 8.15
C TYR A 56 -2.20 10.43 8.52
N SER A 57 -2.90 11.46 8.93
CA SER A 57 -4.31 11.38 9.30
C SER A 57 -5.03 12.70 9.10
N LYS A 58 -6.33 12.64 8.90
CA LYS A 58 -7.21 13.81 8.74
C LYS A 58 -8.30 13.80 9.81
N ILE A 59 -8.84 14.98 10.12
CA ILE A 59 -10.04 15.07 10.98
C ILE A 59 -11.20 14.42 10.22
N LYS A 60 -11.92 13.51 10.88
CA LYS A 60 -13.07 12.82 10.32
C LYS A 60 -14.14 13.83 9.92
N ASP A 61 -14.72 13.66 8.74
CA ASP A 61 -15.77 14.52 8.17
C ASP A 61 -15.39 16.00 7.95
N GLU A 62 -14.13 16.37 8.16
CA GLU A 62 -13.64 17.75 8.02
C GLU A 62 -12.38 17.82 7.12
N PRO A 63 -12.52 17.65 5.79
CA PRO A 63 -11.38 17.60 4.87
C PRO A 63 -10.61 18.93 4.78
N ASN A 64 -11.28 20.06 5.04
CA ASN A 64 -10.69 21.40 5.00
C ASN A 64 -10.15 21.87 6.37
N HIS A 65 -10.19 21.02 7.40
CA HIS A 65 -9.63 21.37 8.70
C HIS A 65 -8.13 21.65 8.57
N ARG A 66 -7.58 22.57 9.39
CA ARG A 66 -6.14 22.93 9.34
C ARG A 66 -5.19 21.74 9.50
N PHE A 67 -5.64 20.69 10.19
CA PHE A 67 -4.91 19.43 10.38
C PHE A 67 -5.17 18.39 9.28
N SER A 68 -6.23 18.57 8.49
CA SER A 68 -6.54 17.73 7.33
C SER A 68 -5.82 18.22 6.07
N ASP A 69 -5.67 19.55 5.94
CA ASP A 69 -5.08 20.20 4.75
C ASP A 69 -3.56 20.45 4.85
N CYS A 70 -2.96 20.22 6.02
CA CYS A 70 -1.52 20.40 6.19
C CYS A 70 -0.68 19.36 5.41
N ASN A 71 0.62 19.61 5.30
CA ASN A 71 1.56 18.76 4.56
C ASN A 71 1.18 18.57 3.08
N GLY A 72 0.65 19.62 2.44
CA GLY A 72 0.17 19.59 1.06
C GLY A 72 -1.05 18.69 0.91
N GLY A 73 -2.03 18.81 1.81
CA GLY A 73 -3.26 18.03 1.77
C GLY A 73 -3.12 16.57 2.24
N LYS A 74 -1.95 16.14 2.72
CA LYS A 74 -1.74 14.77 3.24
C LYS A 74 -2.34 14.58 4.64
N GLY A 75 -2.50 15.67 5.39
CA GLY A 75 -2.98 15.68 6.77
C GLY A 75 -1.85 15.66 7.80
N PHE A 76 -2.23 15.55 9.07
CA PHE A 76 -1.31 15.61 10.20
C PHE A 76 -0.49 14.32 10.31
N PHE A 77 0.83 14.48 10.34
CA PHE A 77 1.79 13.38 10.49
C PHE A 77 2.02 13.06 11.97
N THR A 78 1.82 11.80 12.35
CA THR A 78 2.17 11.26 13.66
C THR A 78 3.39 10.36 13.50
N GLU A 79 4.51 10.76 14.10
CA GLU A 79 5.73 9.96 14.11
C GLU A 79 5.57 8.72 14.99
N VAL A 80 6.07 7.57 14.52
CA VAL A 80 6.12 6.34 15.30
C VAL A 80 7.58 6.00 15.66
N GLY A 81 8.00 6.48 16.84
CA GLY A 81 9.36 6.29 17.35
C GLY A 81 9.71 4.88 17.87
N LYS A 82 10.77 4.79 18.70
CA LYS A 82 11.23 3.55 19.36
C LYS A 82 10.40 3.21 20.60
N ALA A 83 10.34 1.92 20.95
CA ALA A 83 9.53 1.38 22.06
C ALA A 83 9.68 2.13 23.40
N GLY A 84 10.91 2.51 23.79
CA GLY A 84 11.16 3.28 25.03
C GLY A 84 10.60 4.71 25.04
N GLY A 85 9.95 5.17 23.97
CA GLY A 85 9.24 6.45 23.93
C GLY A 85 7.74 6.34 24.19
N TYR A 86 7.25 5.17 24.62
CA TYR A 86 5.82 4.90 24.79
C TYR A 86 5.54 4.37 26.19
N ILE A 87 4.40 4.80 26.74
CA ILE A 87 3.77 4.18 27.91
C ILE A 87 2.39 3.71 27.47
N PHE A 88 2.10 2.43 27.73
CA PHE A 88 0.81 1.80 27.46
C PHE A 88 0.08 1.62 28.79
N ASP A 89 -1.03 2.35 28.97
CA ASP A 89 -1.77 2.42 30.23
C ASP A 89 -3.27 2.22 29.96
N GLY A 90 -3.71 0.97 30.04
CA GLY A 90 -5.06 0.58 29.62
C GLY A 90 -5.28 0.89 28.14
N THR A 91 -6.21 1.78 27.83
CA THR A 91 -6.53 2.24 26.47
C THR A 91 -5.70 3.45 26.03
N ALA A 92 -4.98 4.08 26.96
CA ALA A 92 -4.17 5.25 26.68
C ALA A 92 -2.79 4.84 26.15
N VAL A 93 -2.46 5.36 24.97
CA VAL A 93 -1.12 5.32 24.38
C VAL A 93 -0.46 6.67 24.61
N LYS A 94 0.44 6.76 25.58
CA LYS A 94 1.17 7.98 25.92
C LYS A 94 2.51 8.00 25.21
N VAL A 95 2.83 9.11 24.56
CA VAL A 95 4.12 9.30 23.86
C VAL A 95 4.98 10.31 24.60
N LEU A 96 6.22 9.92 24.87
CA LEU A 96 7.16 10.67 25.69
C LEU A 96 7.96 11.70 24.87
N ASP A 97 8.24 12.84 25.50
CA ASP A 97 9.06 13.91 24.98
C ASP A 97 10.54 13.54 25.12
N LYS A 98 11.15 13.15 24.00
CA LYS A 98 12.58 12.84 23.96
C LYS A 98 13.47 14.09 23.82
N ARG A 99 12.87 15.27 23.62
CA ARG A 99 13.58 16.53 23.38
C ARG A 99 13.49 17.51 24.55
N GLY A 100 12.63 17.25 25.54
CA GLY A 100 12.42 18.10 26.73
C GLY A 100 12.59 17.36 28.07
N GLU A 101 12.07 17.93 29.15
CA GLU A 101 12.02 17.32 30.49
C GLU A 101 11.06 16.10 30.52
N ASN A 102 11.49 14.93 30.04
CA ASN A 102 10.91 13.58 30.27
C ASN A 102 9.36 13.44 30.43
N GLY A 103 8.57 14.31 29.79
CA GLY A 103 7.12 14.41 29.98
C GLY A 103 6.33 13.76 28.85
N VAL A 104 5.02 13.60 29.01
CA VAL A 104 4.15 13.11 27.93
C VAL A 104 3.87 14.25 26.95
N ILE A 105 4.17 14.07 25.65
CA ILE A 105 3.83 15.04 24.60
C ILE A 105 2.34 14.96 24.30
N TYR A 106 1.83 13.75 24.08
CA TYR A 106 0.42 13.52 23.77
C TYR A 106 0.00 12.13 24.20
N GLU A 107 -1.30 11.99 24.42
CA GLU A 107 -1.97 10.74 24.74
C GLU A 107 -3.04 10.46 23.69
N LEU A 108 -3.05 9.23 23.17
CA LEU A 108 -3.95 8.78 22.12
C LEU A 108 -4.81 7.62 22.60
N GLU A 109 -6.06 7.62 22.16
CA GLU A 109 -6.96 6.46 22.22
C GLU A 109 -7.33 6.02 20.81
N PHE A 110 -7.23 4.72 20.54
CA PHE A 110 -7.59 4.11 19.25
C PHE A 110 -8.91 3.37 19.38
N TYR A 111 -9.72 3.36 18.33
CA TYR A 111 -11.07 2.81 18.37
C TYR A 111 -11.23 1.63 17.42
N ARG A 112 -11.92 0.60 17.91
CA ARG A 112 -12.30 -0.56 17.09
C ARG A 112 -13.29 -0.12 16.01
N GLU A 113 -13.00 -0.48 14.76
CA GLU A 113 -13.89 -0.23 13.63
C GLU A 113 -15.30 -0.74 13.95
N ASN A 114 -16.29 0.16 13.91
CA ASN A 114 -17.70 -0.24 13.94
C ASN A 114 -17.98 -0.91 12.58
N THR A 115 -18.08 -2.24 12.58
CA THR A 115 -18.22 -3.11 11.41
C THR A 115 -19.46 -2.84 10.54
N GLU A 116 -20.32 -1.90 10.91
CA GLU A 116 -21.58 -1.59 10.23
C GLU A 116 -21.53 -0.32 9.37
N VAL A 117 -20.50 0.52 9.50
CA VAL A 117 -20.38 1.78 8.74
C VAL A 117 -18.94 1.97 8.28
N ASN A 118 -18.46 1.06 7.43
CA ASN A 118 -17.34 1.42 6.56
C ASN A 118 -17.65 0.92 5.17
N SER A 119 -18.29 1.80 4.40
CA SER A 119 -18.19 1.79 2.94
C SER A 119 -16.71 1.70 2.60
N MET A 120 -16.26 0.48 2.33
CA MET A 120 -15.17 0.11 1.45
C MET A 120 -14.03 1.14 1.44
N ASN A 121 -13.14 1.03 2.44
CA ASN A 121 -11.89 1.77 2.49
C ASN A 121 -11.18 1.58 1.13
N GLU A 122 -11.08 2.65 0.34
CA GLU A 122 -10.50 2.64 -1.01
C GLU A 122 -9.12 1.96 -1.02
N TYR A 123 -8.40 2.05 0.09
CA TYR A 123 -7.15 1.35 0.33
C TYR A 123 -7.27 -0.18 0.44
N ASP A 124 -8.27 -0.71 1.15
CA ASP A 124 -8.52 -2.17 1.18
C ASP A 124 -8.92 -2.66 -0.21
N ARG A 125 -9.65 -1.85 -0.97
CA ARG A 125 -9.97 -2.14 -2.37
C ARG A 125 -8.70 -2.20 -3.22
N LEU A 126 -7.85 -1.16 -3.16
CA LEU A 126 -6.59 -1.09 -3.90
C LEU A 126 -5.60 -2.18 -3.48
N TYR A 127 -5.50 -2.48 -2.19
CA TYR A 127 -4.64 -3.56 -1.67
C TYR A 127 -5.13 -4.93 -2.15
N ARG A 128 -6.44 -5.21 -2.05
CA ARG A 128 -7.01 -6.45 -2.61
C ARG A 128 -6.85 -6.53 -4.12
N GLN A 129 -6.92 -5.39 -4.81
CA GLN A 129 -6.67 -5.30 -6.24
C GLN A 129 -5.21 -5.63 -6.58
N ALA A 130 -4.25 -5.02 -5.89
CA ALA A 130 -2.82 -5.31 -6.08
C ALA A 130 -2.49 -6.79 -5.77
N GLN A 131 -3.08 -7.37 -4.70
CA GLN A 131 -2.91 -8.79 -4.40
C GLN A 131 -3.48 -9.69 -5.49
N ARG A 132 -4.67 -9.38 -6.03
CA ARG A 132 -5.24 -10.10 -7.17
C ARG A 132 -4.34 -10.06 -8.38
N TYR A 133 -3.72 -8.92 -8.68
CA TYR A 133 -2.78 -8.82 -9.81
C TYR A 133 -1.47 -9.55 -9.53
N LYS A 134 -0.97 -9.57 -8.29
CA LYS A 134 0.18 -10.40 -7.89
C LYS A 134 -0.10 -11.89 -8.09
N GLU A 135 -1.30 -12.35 -7.74
CA GLU A 135 -1.74 -13.73 -7.96
C GLU A 135 -1.98 -14.05 -9.44
N GLN A 136 -2.56 -13.10 -10.18
CA GLN A 136 -2.85 -13.27 -11.59
C GLN A 136 -1.57 -13.22 -12.45
N TYR A 137 -0.59 -12.39 -12.11
CA TYR A 137 0.65 -12.20 -12.86
C TYR A 137 1.86 -12.41 -11.95
N PRO A 138 2.14 -13.67 -11.52
CA PRO A 138 3.34 -13.97 -10.76
C PRO A 138 4.60 -13.70 -11.59
N GLU A 139 5.73 -13.52 -10.90
CA GLU A 139 7.04 -13.42 -11.53
C GLU A 139 7.28 -14.59 -12.51
N GLY A 140 7.81 -14.28 -13.69
CA GLY A 140 8.03 -15.24 -14.76
C GLY A 140 6.85 -15.43 -15.72
N THR A 141 5.67 -14.85 -15.44
CA THR A 141 4.53 -14.90 -16.37
C THR A 141 4.90 -14.24 -17.70
N ARG A 142 4.68 -14.93 -18.83
CA ARG A 142 4.80 -14.35 -20.17
C ARG A 142 3.53 -13.63 -20.55
N ILE A 143 3.71 -12.43 -21.10
CA ILE A 143 2.62 -11.57 -21.54
C ILE A 143 2.88 -11.05 -22.94
N LEU A 144 1.80 -10.73 -23.63
CA LEU A 144 1.78 -10.00 -24.89
C LEU A 144 1.14 -8.63 -24.63
N LEU A 145 1.91 -7.58 -24.86
CA LEU A 145 1.41 -6.21 -24.87
C LEU A 145 0.72 -5.99 -26.21
N LEU A 146 -0.58 -5.68 -26.19
CA LEU A 146 -1.33 -5.34 -27.40
C LEU A 146 -1.17 -3.86 -27.73
N HIS A 147 -1.26 -3.00 -26.71
CA HIS A 147 -1.12 -1.57 -26.87
C HIS A 147 -0.84 -0.88 -25.53
N MET A 148 0.08 0.08 -25.53
CA MET A 148 0.27 1.01 -24.40
C MET A 148 -0.60 2.25 -24.57
N GLY A 149 -1.12 2.80 -23.47
CA GLY A 149 -1.90 4.04 -23.47
C GLY A 149 -1.06 5.29 -23.78
N ASP A 150 -1.36 6.41 -23.13
CA ASP A 150 -0.68 7.70 -23.34
C ASP A 150 0.73 7.77 -22.69
N ASP A 151 1.56 6.75 -22.89
CA ASP A 151 2.96 6.77 -22.46
C ASP A 151 3.80 7.63 -23.43
N PRO A 152 4.65 8.56 -22.94
CA PRO A 152 5.48 9.40 -23.80
C PRO A 152 6.55 8.64 -24.60
N ARG A 153 6.84 7.38 -24.24
CA ARG A 153 7.77 6.47 -24.88
C ARG A 153 7.22 5.03 -24.84
N PRO A 154 6.13 4.75 -25.57
CA PRO A 154 5.46 3.45 -25.48
C PRO A 154 6.39 2.33 -25.97
N VAL A 155 6.17 1.13 -25.45
CA VAL A 155 6.68 -0.09 -26.07
C VAL A 155 5.81 -0.40 -27.29
N GLU A 156 6.40 -0.96 -28.32
CA GLU A 156 5.69 -1.32 -29.54
C GLU A 156 4.56 -2.33 -29.25
N ASP A 157 3.50 -2.21 -30.04
CA ASP A 157 2.37 -3.12 -30.02
C ASP A 157 2.82 -4.54 -30.38
N ASP A 158 2.09 -5.54 -29.89
CA ASP A 158 2.37 -6.98 -30.03
C ASP A 158 3.75 -7.44 -29.50
N MET A 159 4.35 -6.66 -28.58
CA MET A 159 5.61 -7.01 -27.95
C MET A 159 5.40 -8.02 -26.81
N ARG A 160 6.19 -9.10 -26.84
CA ARG A 160 6.22 -10.09 -25.77
C ARG A 160 7.15 -9.65 -24.63
N GLY A 161 6.81 -10.07 -23.42
CA GLY A 161 7.59 -9.75 -22.24
C GLY A 161 7.35 -10.69 -21.07
N THR A 162 8.27 -10.63 -20.12
CA THR A 162 8.23 -11.45 -18.90
C THR A 162 8.01 -10.56 -17.69
N VAL A 163 7.00 -10.89 -16.88
CA VAL A 163 6.69 -10.20 -15.64
C VAL A 163 7.82 -10.40 -14.63
N LYS A 164 8.32 -9.30 -14.06
CA LYS A 164 9.29 -9.32 -12.95
C LYS A 164 8.58 -9.27 -11.60
N TYR A 165 7.69 -8.30 -11.41
CA TYR A 165 6.91 -8.16 -10.19
C TYR A 165 5.72 -7.22 -10.41
N VAL A 166 4.74 -7.28 -9.51
CA VAL A 166 3.62 -6.33 -9.45
C VAL A 166 3.79 -5.47 -8.21
N ASP A 167 3.71 -4.15 -8.35
CA ASP A 167 3.88 -3.22 -7.22
C ASP A 167 2.57 -3.00 -6.44
N ASP A 168 2.64 -2.22 -5.36
CA ASP A 168 1.49 -1.94 -4.50
C ASP A 168 0.49 -0.95 -5.12
N MET A 169 0.83 -0.36 -6.27
CA MET A 169 -0.06 0.47 -7.08
C MET A 169 -0.74 -0.35 -8.20
N SER A 170 -0.59 -1.68 -8.19
CA SER A 170 -1.12 -2.60 -9.21
C SER A 170 -0.44 -2.50 -10.58
N THR A 171 0.73 -1.88 -10.70
CA THR A 171 1.49 -1.83 -11.95
C THR A 171 2.27 -3.13 -12.15
N VAL A 172 2.21 -3.71 -13.34
CA VAL A 172 2.91 -4.94 -13.71
C VAL A 172 4.24 -4.57 -14.37
N HIS A 173 5.35 -4.74 -13.65
CA HIS A 173 6.69 -4.43 -14.16
C HIS A 173 7.20 -5.58 -15.02
N CYS A 174 7.46 -5.30 -16.30
CA CYS A 174 7.81 -6.30 -17.29
C CYS A 174 9.18 -6.02 -17.90
N ARG A 175 9.88 -7.09 -18.26
CA ARG A 175 11.03 -7.04 -19.18
C ARG A 175 10.56 -7.54 -20.53
N PHE A 176 10.56 -6.65 -21.52
CA PHE A 176 10.19 -6.95 -22.89
C PHE A 176 11.37 -7.55 -23.65
N ASP A 177 11.07 -8.32 -24.69
CA ASP A 177 12.06 -9.08 -25.45
C ASP A 177 12.96 -8.17 -26.29
N ASN A 178 12.48 -6.97 -26.66
CA ASN A 178 13.30 -5.90 -27.23
C ASN A 178 14.32 -5.28 -26.25
N GLY A 179 14.45 -5.85 -25.04
CA GLY A 179 15.40 -5.43 -24.02
C GLY A 179 14.91 -4.30 -23.13
N ARG A 180 13.75 -3.71 -23.41
CA ARG A 180 13.18 -2.63 -22.58
C ARG A 180 12.59 -3.18 -21.28
N GLN A 181 12.55 -2.33 -20.26
CA GLN A 181 11.87 -2.62 -19.00
C GLN A 181 10.92 -1.48 -18.70
N LEU A 182 9.63 -1.79 -18.61
CA LEU A 182 8.58 -0.79 -18.38
C LEU A 182 7.43 -1.42 -17.60
N GLY A 183 6.71 -0.58 -16.86
CA GLY A 183 5.49 -0.96 -16.15
C GLY A 183 4.29 -0.89 -17.07
N ILE A 184 3.38 -1.85 -16.94
CA ILE A 184 2.10 -1.90 -17.62
C ILE A 184 1.01 -1.72 -16.56
N ILE A 185 0.06 -0.83 -16.79
CA ILE A 185 -1.02 -0.49 -15.87
C ILE A 185 -2.31 -1.21 -16.31
N PRO A 186 -2.79 -2.19 -15.53
CA PRO A 186 -4.06 -2.85 -15.80
C PRO A 186 -5.24 -1.87 -15.85
N GLY A 187 -5.91 -1.79 -16.99
CA GLY A 187 -7.05 -0.91 -17.22
C GLY A 187 -6.73 0.37 -17.99
N GLU A 188 -5.45 0.73 -18.11
CA GLU A 188 -4.97 1.78 -19.02
C GLU A 188 -4.30 1.15 -20.24
N ASP A 189 -3.44 0.17 -20.02
CA ASP A 189 -2.76 -0.58 -21.09
C ASP A 189 -3.52 -1.86 -21.45
N SER A 190 -3.45 -2.24 -22.72
CA SER A 190 -4.06 -3.46 -23.25
C SER A 190 -3.02 -4.55 -23.37
N PHE A 191 -3.19 -5.64 -22.62
CA PHE A 191 -2.28 -6.79 -22.64
C PHE A 191 -2.99 -8.08 -22.23
N ARG A 192 -2.38 -9.22 -22.57
CA ARG A 192 -2.87 -10.55 -22.17
C ARG A 192 -1.71 -11.47 -21.80
N LYS A 193 -2.03 -12.59 -21.14
CA LYS A 193 -1.07 -13.69 -21.02
C LYS A 193 -0.90 -14.39 -22.36
N LEU A 194 0.27 -14.97 -22.58
CA LEU A 194 0.44 -15.94 -23.64
C LEU A 194 -0.42 -17.17 -23.34
N THR A 195 -0.91 -17.80 -24.40
CA THR A 195 -1.60 -19.09 -24.35
C THR A 195 -0.58 -20.22 -24.20
N ASP A 196 -1.04 -21.40 -23.75
CA ASP A 196 -0.17 -22.57 -23.60
C ASP A 196 0.45 -23.01 -24.94
N GLU A 197 -0.25 -22.77 -26.06
CA GLU A 197 0.24 -23.02 -27.41
C GLU A 197 1.40 -22.07 -27.79
N GLU A 198 1.24 -20.76 -27.56
CA GLU A 198 2.28 -19.75 -27.81
C GLU A 198 3.51 -19.93 -26.92
N LEU A 199 3.32 -20.44 -25.70
CA LEU A 199 4.41 -20.79 -24.78
C LEU A 199 5.17 -22.03 -25.26
N ALA A 200 4.46 -23.02 -25.80
CA ALA A 200 5.07 -24.23 -26.36
C ALA A 200 5.85 -23.92 -27.63
N GLU A 201 5.35 -23.02 -28.48
CA GLU A 201 6.09 -22.51 -29.65
C GLU A 201 7.40 -21.82 -29.23
N GLU A 202 7.38 -20.96 -28.20
CA GLU A 202 8.63 -20.33 -27.70
C GLU A 202 9.63 -21.36 -27.16
N GLN A 203 9.15 -22.42 -26.51
CA GLN A 203 10.02 -23.48 -26.01
C GLN A 203 10.60 -24.30 -27.17
N ALA A 204 9.79 -24.68 -28.16
CA ALA A 204 10.23 -25.40 -29.34
C ALA A 204 11.26 -24.60 -30.16
N ASP A 205 11.01 -23.31 -30.41
CA ASP A 205 11.95 -22.43 -31.11
C ASP A 205 13.28 -22.25 -30.35
N SER A 206 13.25 -22.34 -29.02
CA SER A 206 14.47 -22.30 -28.21
C SER A 206 15.25 -23.62 -28.20
N GLU A 207 14.55 -24.76 -28.31
CA GLU A 207 15.14 -26.10 -28.35
C GLU A 207 15.76 -26.40 -29.73
N ASP A 208 15.15 -25.94 -30.82
CA ASP A 208 15.66 -26.12 -32.20
C ASP A 208 16.94 -25.30 -32.48
N MET A 209 17.22 -24.23 -31.71
CA MET A 209 18.50 -23.49 -31.81
C MET A 209 19.68 -24.21 -31.17
N ASP A 210 19.45 -25.19 -30.30
CA ASP A 210 20.52 -25.96 -29.64
C ASP A 210 20.95 -27.22 -30.45
N GLU A 211 20.18 -27.63 -31.47
CA GLU A 211 20.51 -28.80 -32.32
C GLU A 211 21.44 -28.50 -33.50
N ASP A 212 21.55 -27.24 -33.97
CA ASP A 212 22.41 -26.89 -35.12
C ASP A 212 23.89 -26.66 -34.75
N ASN A 213 24.26 -26.92 -33.49
CA ASN A 213 25.66 -26.94 -33.03
C ASN A 213 26.23 -28.36 -33.00
N GLY A 214 25.89 -29.17 -34.00
CA GLY A 214 26.49 -30.48 -34.23
C GLY A 214 28.00 -30.35 -34.47
N PRO A 215 28.85 -31.18 -33.84
CA PRO A 215 30.29 -31.09 -34.03
C PRO A 215 30.64 -31.41 -35.49
N VAL A 216 31.26 -30.45 -36.19
CA VAL A 216 31.89 -30.65 -37.49
C VAL A 216 32.97 -31.74 -37.31
N MET A 217 32.65 -32.96 -37.69
CA MET A 217 33.61 -34.07 -37.84
C MET A 217 34.53 -33.75 -39.01
N GLY A 218 35.66 -33.10 -38.72
CA GLY A 218 36.77 -32.96 -39.65
C GLY A 218 37.54 -34.28 -39.76
N MET A 219 37.57 -34.82 -40.97
CA MET A 219 38.43 -35.93 -41.43
C MET A 219 39.91 -35.56 -41.41
#